data_AF-A0A5F5XN17-F1
#
_entry.id   AF-A0A5F5XN17-F1
#
_cell.length_a   1.000
_cell.length_b   1.000
_cell.length_c   1.000
_cell.angle_alpha   90.00
_cell.angle_beta   90.00
_cell.angle_gamma   90.00
#
_symmetry.space_group_name_H-M   'P 1'
#
loop_
_entity.id
_entity.type
_entity.pdbx_description
1 polymer ?
#
loop_
_entity_poly.entity_id
_entity_poly.type
_entity_poly.pdbx_seq_one_letter_code
_entity_poly.pdbx_strand_id
1 'polypeptide(L)'
;MKNKHMKYFHYSLCAGVQLTLPCLYPVCGYKGILSCPRISLTTVLVTTWEIILRDKPSCTRAYRRHTNETRAINCSHETISWDSRPDQNPVLQIDPVAITHDGYYRCEWAQLMGYHLTVLVPPEVTLFQLENGTIVCRAAAGKPAAQISWTPGGDCHTVEEPLGNDTVTVQSSCRWEDHWVSNVSCSVYHLTGNRNLSIEQNSLPGSELSPQSPMRGSNSLTVRS
;
A
#
# COMPACT_ATOMS: atom_id res chain seq x y z
N MET A 1 -6.70 25.52 -8.43
CA MET A 1 -7.66 24.40 -8.61
C MET A 1 -6.83 23.14 -8.89
N LYS A 2 -6.70 22.23 -7.92
CA LYS A 2 -5.81 21.06 -8.06
C LYS A 2 -6.54 19.95 -8.82
N ASN A 3 -5.99 19.53 -9.96
CA ASN A 3 -6.44 18.38 -10.74
C ASN A 3 -6.41 17.11 -9.87
N LYS A 4 -7.59 16.58 -9.50
CA LYS A 4 -7.72 15.23 -8.94
C LYS A 4 -7.58 14.25 -10.09
N HIS A 5 -6.43 13.59 -10.22
CA HIS A 5 -6.25 12.46 -11.11
C HIS A 5 -7.17 11.31 -10.67
N MET A 6 -8.16 11.02 -11.51
CA MET A 6 -9.02 9.85 -11.41
C MET A 6 -8.19 8.63 -11.84
N LYS A 7 -7.85 7.73 -10.91
CA LYS A 7 -7.14 6.47 -11.24
C LYS A 7 -8.18 5.38 -11.51
N TYR A 8 -8.12 4.79 -12.70
CA TYR A 8 -8.95 3.66 -13.10
C TYR A 8 -8.58 2.40 -12.29
N PHE A 9 -9.58 1.59 -11.97
CA PHE A 9 -9.44 0.38 -11.17
C PHE A 9 -8.76 -0.76 -11.96
N HIS A 10 -7.91 -1.53 -11.27
CA HIS A 10 -7.38 -2.80 -11.78
C HIS A 10 -8.41 -3.91 -11.50
N TYR A 11 -8.87 -4.60 -12.54
CA TYR A 11 -9.81 -5.72 -12.44
C TYR A 11 -9.03 -7.04 -12.31
N SER A 12 -9.33 -7.87 -11.30
CA SER A 12 -8.78 -9.23 -11.20
C SER A 12 -9.87 -10.21 -10.71
N LEU A 13 -9.81 -11.46 -11.18
CA LEU A 13 -10.71 -12.56 -10.77
C LEU A 13 -10.19 -13.19 -9.47
N CYS A 14 -11.04 -13.29 -8.45
CA CYS A 14 -10.69 -13.98 -7.21
C CYS A 14 -10.73 -15.51 -7.39
N ALA A 15 -9.72 -16.24 -6.91
CA ALA A 15 -9.64 -17.70 -6.97
C ALA A 15 -10.20 -18.33 -5.68
N GLY A 16 -11.23 -19.17 -5.82
CA GLY A 16 -11.82 -19.97 -4.74
C GLY A 16 -13.28 -19.61 -4.44
N VAL A 17 -14.17 -20.60 -4.64
CA VAL A 17 -15.64 -20.59 -4.49
C VAL A 17 -16.41 -20.10 -5.74
N GLN A 18 -17.44 -20.87 -6.10
CA GLN A 18 -18.15 -21.00 -7.38
C GLN A 18 -18.95 -19.78 -7.89
N LEU A 19 -18.54 -18.53 -7.61
CA LEU A 19 -19.15 -17.30 -8.12
C LEU A 19 -18.05 -16.24 -8.33
N THR A 20 -17.61 -16.03 -9.57
CA THR A 20 -16.55 -15.06 -9.91
C THR A 20 -17.06 -13.61 -9.82
N LEU A 21 -17.13 -13.06 -8.61
CA LEU A 21 -17.39 -11.63 -8.41
C LEU A 21 -16.11 -10.82 -8.69
N PRO A 22 -16.17 -9.71 -9.45
CA PRO A 22 -15.02 -8.85 -9.69
C PRO A 22 -14.46 -8.24 -8.40
N CYS A 23 -13.14 -8.35 -8.21
CA CYS A 23 -12.43 -7.79 -7.07
C CYS A 23 -11.87 -6.40 -7.43
N LEU A 24 -12.13 -5.40 -6.57
CA LEU A 24 -11.70 -4.01 -6.75
C LEU A 24 -10.79 -3.56 -5.62
N TYR A 25 -9.77 -2.77 -5.97
CA TYR A 25 -8.71 -2.35 -5.05
C TYR A 25 -8.59 -0.82 -4.96
N PRO A 26 -9.60 -0.10 -4.42
CA PRO A 26 -9.52 1.34 -4.24
C PRO A 26 -8.42 1.73 -3.24
N VAL A 27 -7.75 2.86 -3.46
CA VAL A 27 -6.75 3.39 -2.52
C VAL A 27 -7.42 4.27 -1.45
N CYS A 28 -7.08 4.06 -0.19
CA CYS A 28 -7.54 4.86 0.95
C CYS A 28 -7.21 6.36 0.75
N GLY A 29 -8.15 7.24 1.11
CA GLY A 29 -8.04 8.69 0.94
C GLY A 29 -8.41 9.22 -0.45
N TYR A 30 -8.64 8.34 -1.44
CA TYR A 30 -9.07 8.72 -2.78
C TYR A 30 -10.57 8.48 -2.99
N LYS A 31 -11.13 9.06 -4.07
CA LYS A 31 -12.50 8.80 -4.49
C LYS A 31 -12.61 7.43 -5.17
N GLY A 32 -13.56 6.61 -4.72
CA GLY A 32 -13.94 5.35 -5.33
C GLY A 32 -15.27 5.46 -6.09
N ILE A 33 -15.39 4.74 -7.22
CA ILE A 33 -16.56 4.76 -8.09
C ILE A 33 -16.94 3.33 -8.44
N LEU A 34 -18.17 2.91 -8.14
CA LEU A 34 -18.71 1.60 -8.43
C LEU A 34 -19.87 1.75 -9.42
N SER A 35 -19.66 1.25 -10.63
CA SER A 35 -20.70 1.26 -11.66
C SER A 35 -21.54 -0.01 -11.57
N CYS A 36 -22.86 0.13 -11.59
CA CYS A 36 -23.73 -1.01 -11.78
C CYS A 36 -23.67 -1.44 -13.25
N PRO A 37 -23.37 -2.72 -13.58
CA PRO A 37 -23.33 -3.19 -14.96
C PRO A 37 -24.66 -2.96 -15.68
N ARG A 38 -24.62 -2.56 -16.96
CA ARG A 38 -25.81 -2.13 -17.71
C ARG A 38 -26.73 -3.31 -18.03
N ILE A 39 -27.83 -3.39 -17.31
CA ILE A 39 -29.10 -3.91 -17.84
C ILE A 39 -29.89 -2.67 -18.32
N SER A 40 -30.65 -2.78 -19.40
CA SER A 40 -31.40 -1.66 -19.99
C SER A 40 -32.18 -0.88 -18.91
N LEU A 41 -31.63 0.27 -18.50
CA LEU A 41 -32.19 1.15 -17.45
C LEU A 41 -33.57 1.73 -17.83
N THR A 42 -34.04 1.50 -19.05
CA THR A 42 -35.34 1.90 -19.54
C THR A 42 -36.50 1.16 -18.87
N THR A 43 -36.30 -0.10 -18.43
CA THR A 43 -37.33 -0.90 -17.74
C THR A 43 -37.20 -0.90 -16.21
N VAL A 44 -36.06 -0.43 -15.70
CA VAL A 44 -35.74 -0.42 -14.26
C VAL A 44 -36.39 0.78 -13.58
N LEU A 45 -37.39 0.52 -12.73
CA LEU A 45 -38.10 1.54 -11.95
C LEU A 45 -37.36 1.95 -10.69
N VAL A 46 -36.65 1.01 -10.07
CA VAL A 46 -35.88 1.19 -8.84
C VAL A 46 -34.52 0.52 -9.02
N THR A 47 -33.47 1.26 -8.68
CA THR A 47 -32.12 0.70 -8.58
C THR A 47 -31.70 0.65 -7.13
N THR A 48 -31.18 -0.49 -6.71
CA THR A 48 -30.78 -0.72 -5.33
C THR A 48 -29.32 -1.12 -5.28
N TRP A 49 -28.58 -0.55 -4.34
CA TRP A 49 -27.30 -1.04 -3.87
C TRP A 49 -27.47 -1.66 -2.49
N GLU A 50 -27.11 -2.93 -2.36
CA GLU A 50 -26.88 -3.56 -1.07
C GLU A 50 -25.37 -3.49 -0.78
N ILE A 51 -25.05 -3.02 0.42
CA ILE A 51 -23.70 -2.75 0.89
C ILE A 51 -23.50 -3.56 2.18
N ILE A 52 -22.56 -4.48 2.17
CA ILE A 52 -22.22 -5.34 3.30
C ILE A 52 -20.76 -5.09 3.64
N LEU A 53 -20.52 -4.16 4.56
CA LEU A 53 -19.17 -3.86 5.03
C LEU A 53 -18.71 -4.97 6.00
N ARG A 54 -17.40 -5.19 6.09
CA ARG A 54 -16.83 -6.17 7.03
C ARG A 54 -17.31 -5.88 8.46
N ASP A 55 -17.78 -6.91 9.16
CA ASP A 55 -18.25 -6.85 10.56
C ASP A 55 -19.40 -5.85 10.81
N LYS A 56 -20.17 -5.51 9.78
CA LYS A 56 -21.34 -4.61 9.86
C LYS A 56 -22.58 -5.26 9.26
N PRO A 57 -23.78 -4.90 9.75
CA PRO A 57 -25.02 -5.30 9.10
C PRO A 57 -25.11 -4.70 7.69
N SER A 58 -25.94 -5.31 6.84
CA SER A 58 -26.20 -4.79 5.51
C SER A 58 -26.90 -3.43 5.56
N CYS A 59 -26.52 -2.55 4.63
CA CYS A 59 -27.14 -1.26 4.37
C CYS A 59 -27.61 -1.24 2.92
N THR A 60 -28.74 -0.57 2.67
CA THR A 60 -29.35 -0.52 1.35
C THR A 60 -29.57 0.92 0.90
N ARG A 61 -29.08 1.27 -0.29
CA ARG A 61 -29.35 2.55 -0.94
C ARG A 61 -30.18 2.32 -2.20
N ALA A 62 -31.38 2.88 -2.24
CA ALA A 62 -32.29 2.77 -3.36
C ALA A 62 -32.48 4.12 -4.06
N TYR A 63 -32.63 4.08 -5.38
CA TYR A 63 -32.98 5.21 -6.22
C TYR A 63 -34.21 4.84 -7.05
N ARG A 64 -35.26 5.66 -6.99
CA ARG A 64 -36.51 5.48 -7.73
C ARG A 64 -36.55 6.46 -8.89
N ARG A 65 -36.51 5.94 -10.12
CA ARG A 65 -36.37 6.73 -11.34
C ARG A 65 -37.57 7.64 -11.61
N HIS A 66 -38.78 7.13 -11.40
CA HIS A 66 -40.02 7.86 -11.73
C HIS A 66 -40.23 9.13 -10.89
N THR A 67 -39.91 9.05 -9.60
CA THR A 67 -40.06 10.19 -8.66
C THR A 67 -38.75 10.95 -8.46
N ASN A 68 -37.64 10.45 -9.00
CA ASN A 68 -36.29 10.98 -8.79
C ASN A 68 -35.94 11.08 -7.28
N GLU A 69 -36.28 10.04 -6.53
CA GLU A 69 -36.09 9.99 -5.07
C GLU A 69 -35.02 8.96 -4.70
N THR A 70 -34.17 9.31 -3.74
CA THR A 70 -33.23 8.36 -3.12
C THR A 70 -33.69 8.02 -1.70
N ARG A 71 -33.53 6.76 -1.30
CA ARG A 71 -33.72 6.31 0.09
C ARG A 71 -32.52 5.51 0.55
N ALA A 72 -32.16 5.65 1.82
CA ALA A 72 -31.14 4.85 2.47
C ALA A 72 -31.78 4.13 3.67
N ILE A 73 -31.51 2.83 3.82
CA ILE A 73 -32.04 1.99 4.87
C ILE A 73 -30.82 1.40 5.60
N ASN A 74 -30.76 1.62 6.92
CA ASN A 74 -29.70 1.14 7.81
C ASN A 74 -28.27 1.61 7.43
N CYS A 75 -28.16 2.68 6.63
CA CYS A 75 -26.88 3.24 6.24
C CYS A 75 -26.49 4.38 7.19
N SER A 76 -25.46 4.19 8.00
CA SER A 76 -24.89 5.22 8.89
C SER A 76 -23.74 6.00 8.26
N HIS A 77 -23.14 5.48 7.18
CA HIS A 77 -21.98 6.09 6.53
C HIS A 77 -22.39 7.10 5.45
N GLU A 78 -22.06 8.38 5.67
CA GLU A 78 -22.32 9.49 4.73
C GLU A 78 -21.34 9.52 3.55
N THR A 79 -20.16 8.90 3.70
CA THR A 79 -19.09 8.85 2.68
C THR A 79 -19.46 8.04 1.43
N ILE A 80 -20.39 7.10 1.57
CA ILE A 80 -20.91 6.27 0.49
C ILE A 80 -22.22 6.91 0.02
N SER A 81 -22.30 7.34 -1.24
CA SER A 81 -23.47 8.06 -1.78
C SER A 81 -23.68 7.77 -3.26
N TRP A 82 -24.77 8.28 -3.83
CA TRP A 82 -24.98 8.25 -5.28
C TRP A 82 -24.08 9.28 -5.96
N ASP A 83 -23.55 8.95 -7.14
CA ASP A 83 -22.94 9.95 -8.01
C ASP A 83 -24.02 10.91 -8.59
N SER A 84 -23.60 12.02 -9.20
CA SER A 84 -24.46 13.15 -9.56
C SER A 84 -25.69 12.84 -10.43
N ARG A 85 -25.70 11.76 -11.22
CA ARG A 85 -26.76 11.42 -12.19
C ARG A 85 -27.21 9.95 -12.10
N PRO A 86 -27.84 9.54 -10.99
CA PRO A 86 -28.31 8.15 -10.80
C PRO A 86 -29.44 7.78 -11.78
N ASP A 87 -30.11 8.77 -12.38
CA ASP A 87 -31.10 8.63 -13.45
C ASP A 87 -30.53 8.09 -14.76
N GLN A 88 -29.26 8.40 -15.04
CA GLN A 88 -28.55 7.98 -16.25
C GLN A 88 -27.64 6.79 -16.00
N ASN A 89 -26.96 6.80 -14.85
CA ASN A 89 -26.05 5.75 -14.46
C ASN A 89 -26.08 5.61 -12.93
N PRO A 90 -26.61 4.50 -12.39
CA PRO A 90 -26.77 4.29 -10.95
C PRO A 90 -25.42 3.93 -10.28
N VAL A 91 -24.48 4.87 -10.37
CA VAL A 91 -23.13 4.78 -9.85
C VAL A 91 -23.14 5.07 -8.36
N LEU A 92 -22.48 4.21 -7.60
CA LEU A 92 -22.19 4.44 -6.20
C LEU A 92 -20.80 5.08 -6.08
N GLN A 93 -20.72 6.17 -5.33
CA GLN A 93 -19.50 6.89 -5.01
C GLN A 93 -19.10 6.62 -3.56
N ILE A 94 -17.78 6.54 -3.33
CA ILE A 94 -17.18 6.52 -1.99
C ILE A 94 -16.15 7.66 -1.94
N ASP A 95 -16.39 8.72 -1.16
CA ASP A 95 -15.47 9.87 -1.09
C ASP A 95 -15.38 10.45 0.33
N PRO A 96 -14.22 10.35 1.01
CA PRO A 96 -13.04 9.55 0.64
C PRO A 96 -13.24 8.05 0.95
N VAL A 97 -12.50 7.19 0.25
CA VAL A 97 -12.37 5.78 0.63
C VAL A 97 -11.63 5.66 1.96
N ALA A 98 -12.16 4.85 2.88
CA ALA A 98 -11.57 4.52 4.17
C ALA A 98 -11.43 2.99 4.30
N ILE A 99 -10.55 2.52 5.19
CA ILE A 99 -10.28 1.08 5.37
C ILE A 99 -11.55 0.31 5.75
N THR A 100 -12.47 0.95 6.49
CA THR A 100 -13.76 0.38 6.89
C THR A 100 -14.72 0.11 5.73
N HIS A 101 -14.40 0.54 4.51
CA HIS A 101 -15.19 0.28 3.32
C HIS A 101 -14.87 -1.08 2.66
N ASP A 102 -13.99 -1.89 3.25
CA ASP A 102 -13.84 -3.30 2.89
C ASP A 102 -15.18 -4.04 2.96
N GLY A 103 -15.47 -4.84 1.95
CA GLY A 103 -16.68 -5.67 1.94
C GLY A 103 -17.29 -5.85 0.57
N TYR A 104 -18.56 -6.22 0.58
CA TYR A 104 -19.32 -6.60 -0.60
C TYR A 104 -20.32 -5.52 -1.00
N TYR A 105 -20.35 -5.21 -2.30
CA TYR A 105 -21.21 -4.18 -2.87
C TYR A 105 -21.98 -4.79 -4.04
N ARG A 106 -23.29 -4.92 -3.90
CA ARG A 106 -24.17 -5.54 -4.90
C ARG A 106 -25.17 -4.53 -5.41
N CYS A 107 -25.32 -4.45 -6.73
CA CYS A 107 -26.40 -3.71 -7.35
C CYS A 107 -27.51 -4.69 -7.76
N GLU A 108 -28.78 -4.42 -7.40
CA GLU A 108 -29.89 -5.30 -7.73
C GLU A 108 -30.29 -5.17 -9.21
N TRP A 109 -29.98 -6.25 -9.96
CA TRP A 109 -30.72 -6.93 -11.05
C TRP A 109 -30.06 -8.27 -11.41
N ALA A 110 -28.90 -8.59 -10.82
CA ALA A 110 -28.25 -9.88 -10.99
C ALA A 110 -27.80 -10.43 -9.63
N GLN A 111 -28.27 -11.62 -9.28
CA GLN A 111 -27.68 -12.47 -8.22
C GLN A 111 -26.19 -12.77 -8.47
N LEU A 112 -25.65 -12.36 -9.63
CA LEU A 112 -24.32 -12.63 -10.16
C LEU A 112 -23.41 -11.39 -10.33
N MET A 113 -23.87 -10.16 -10.03
CA MET A 113 -23.09 -8.93 -10.32
C MET A 113 -22.92 -8.06 -9.06
N GLY A 114 -21.82 -8.27 -8.35
CA GLY A 114 -21.39 -7.42 -7.24
C GLY A 114 -19.87 -7.33 -7.20
N TYR A 115 -19.34 -6.39 -6.42
CA TYR A 115 -17.92 -6.17 -6.26
C TYR A 115 -17.48 -6.59 -4.87
N HIS A 116 -16.34 -7.27 -4.79
CA HIS A 116 -15.60 -7.40 -3.54
C HIS A 116 -14.57 -6.29 -3.47
N LEU A 117 -14.73 -5.35 -2.54
CA LEU A 117 -13.78 -4.26 -2.34
C LEU A 117 -12.77 -4.64 -1.26
N THR A 118 -11.49 -4.51 -1.63
CA THR A 118 -10.35 -4.60 -0.71
C THR A 118 -9.55 -3.30 -0.77
N VAL A 119 -9.62 -2.50 0.28
CA VAL A 119 -9.03 -1.16 0.35
C VAL A 119 -7.51 -1.23 0.48
N LEU A 120 -6.87 -0.51 -0.45
CA LEU A 120 -5.47 -0.12 -0.60
C LEU A 120 -4.95 0.81 0.49
N VAL A 121 -3.98 0.46 1.34
CA VAL A 121 -3.32 1.47 2.22
C VAL A 121 -1.86 1.63 1.80
N PRO A 122 -1.45 2.77 1.22
CA PRO A 122 -0.05 3.02 0.91
C PRO A 122 0.80 3.05 2.18
N PRO A 123 1.92 2.30 2.24
CA PRO A 123 2.81 2.37 3.39
C PRO A 123 3.57 3.71 3.43
N GLU A 124 3.86 4.18 4.64
CA GLU A 124 4.83 5.26 4.85
C GLU A 124 6.24 4.66 4.85
N VAL A 125 7.09 5.10 3.92
CA VAL A 125 8.43 4.52 3.73
C VAL A 125 9.49 5.44 4.30
N THR A 126 10.33 4.90 5.18
CA THR A 126 11.47 5.59 5.79
C THR A 126 12.74 4.75 5.68
N LEU A 127 13.87 5.42 5.49
CA LEU A 127 15.20 4.81 5.45
C LEU A 127 16.12 5.59 6.38
N PHE A 128 16.79 4.91 7.31
CA PHE A 128 17.68 5.54 8.28
C PHE A 128 18.78 4.59 8.77
N GLN A 129 19.87 5.15 9.29
CA GLN A 129 20.98 4.39 9.86
C GLN A 129 20.95 4.50 11.39
N LEU A 130 21.13 3.36 12.07
CA LEU A 130 21.30 3.27 13.52
C LEU A 130 22.75 3.55 13.92
N GLU A 131 22.98 3.94 15.17
CA GLU A 131 24.32 4.24 15.71
C GLU A 131 25.30 3.04 15.59
N ASN A 132 24.78 1.81 15.63
CA ASN A 132 25.57 0.58 15.48
C ASN A 132 25.96 0.27 14.01
N GLY A 133 25.65 1.17 13.07
CA GLY A 133 25.94 1.04 11.65
C GLY A 133 24.90 0.28 10.84
N THR A 134 23.89 -0.32 11.48
CA THR A 134 22.78 -1.04 10.80
C THR A 134 21.89 -0.05 10.07
N ILE A 135 21.55 -0.34 8.81
CA ILE A 135 20.61 0.47 8.03
C ILE A 135 19.24 -0.20 8.10
N VAL A 136 18.22 0.61 8.37
CA VAL A 136 16.84 0.15 8.53
C VAL A 136 15.97 0.80 7.46
N CYS A 137 15.28 -0.03 6.69
CA CYS A 137 14.20 0.39 5.81
C CYS A 137 12.88 -0.09 6.37
N ARG A 138 11.95 0.85 6.55
CA ARG A 138 10.66 0.60 7.17
C ARG A 138 9.54 1.06 6.24
N ALA A 139 8.58 0.17 5.99
CA ALA A 139 7.34 0.44 5.27
C ALA A 139 6.18 0.27 6.27
N ALA A 140 5.73 1.37 6.87
CA ALA A 140 4.79 1.36 7.98
C ALA A 140 3.33 1.33 7.52
N ALA A 141 2.51 0.53 8.22
CA ALA A 141 1.05 0.46 8.09
C ALA A 141 0.51 0.27 6.65
N GLY A 142 1.21 -0.50 5.82
CA GLY A 142 0.76 -0.87 4.47
C GLY A 142 -0.37 -1.89 4.51
N LYS A 143 -1.31 -1.81 3.56
CA LYS A 143 -2.31 -2.86 3.31
C LYS A 143 -2.37 -3.10 1.80
N PRO A 144 -1.99 -4.29 1.30
CA PRO A 144 -1.37 -5.40 2.04
C PRO A 144 0.06 -5.05 2.52
N ALA A 145 0.73 -6.00 3.18
CA ALA A 145 2.14 -5.87 3.51
C ALA A 145 2.98 -5.56 2.27
N ALA A 146 3.93 -4.63 2.40
CA ALA A 146 4.87 -4.28 1.34
C ALA A 146 6.07 -5.23 1.33
N GLN A 147 6.69 -5.44 0.17
CA GLN A 147 7.92 -6.21 0.07
C GLN A 147 9.12 -5.27 0.05
N ILE A 148 10.22 -5.66 0.70
CA ILE A 148 11.45 -4.87 0.77
C ILE A 148 12.60 -5.66 0.13
N SER A 149 13.38 -5.01 -0.73
CA SER A 149 14.64 -5.54 -1.25
C SER A 149 15.75 -4.51 -1.16
N TRP A 150 17.01 -4.98 -1.13
CA TRP A 150 18.18 -4.14 -1.00
C TRP A 150 19.11 -4.26 -2.20
N THR A 151 19.83 -3.18 -2.51
CA THR A 151 20.87 -3.16 -3.54
C THR A 151 22.01 -2.24 -3.09
N PRO A 152 23.25 -2.75 -2.94
CA PRO A 152 23.64 -4.16 -3.07
C PRO A 152 23.00 -5.04 -1.98
N GLY A 153 23.00 -6.35 -2.18
CA GLY A 153 22.58 -7.29 -1.13
C GLY A 153 23.51 -7.21 0.08
N GLY A 154 22.97 -7.44 1.28
CA GLY A 154 23.72 -7.46 2.56
C GLY A 154 23.17 -8.53 3.50
N ASP A 155 23.70 -8.61 4.71
CA ASP A 155 23.14 -9.45 5.77
C ASP A 155 21.92 -8.76 6.36
N CYS A 156 20.73 -9.27 6.00
CA CYS A 156 19.46 -8.58 6.16
C CYS A 156 18.45 -9.45 6.93
N HIS A 157 17.81 -8.85 7.92
CA HIS A 157 16.70 -9.46 8.66
C HIS A 157 15.43 -8.63 8.49
N THR A 158 14.36 -9.26 8.00
CA THR A 158 13.06 -8.62 7.78
C THR A 158 12.02 -9.13 8.76
N VAL A 159 11.30 -8.22 9.39
CA VAL A 159 10.21 -8.49 10.33
C VAL A 159 8.93 -7.85 9.81
N GLU A 160 7.83 -8.59 9.94
CA GLU A 160 6.49 -8.08 9.73
C GLU A 160 5.78 -7.94 11.08
N GLU A 161 5.22 -6.76 11.33
CA GLU A 161 4.41 -6.45 12.50
C GLU A 161 2.97 -6.23 12.05
N PRO A 162 2.07 -7.21 12.26
CA PRO A 162 0.65 -7.02 12.03
C PRO A 162 0.10 -5.97 13.00
N LEU A 163 -0.66 -5.02 12.46
CA LEU A 163 -1.39 -4.02 13.23
C LEU A 163 -2.90 -4.33 13.18
N GLY A 164 -3.74 -3.34 13.48
CA GLY A 164 -5.18 -3.41 13.28
C GLY A 164 -5.61 -3.18 11.82
N ASN A 165 -6.85 -3.58 11.50
CA ASN A 165 -7.48 -3.37 10.19
C ASN A 165 -6.69 -3.93 8.99
N ASP A 166 -6.04 -5.09 9.18
CA ASP A 166 -5.18 -5.77 8.21
C ASP A 166 -4.01 -4.91 7.68
N THR A 167 -3.63 -3.86 8.40
CA THR A 167 -2.41 -3.11 8.07
C THR A 167 -1.20 -3.79 8.69
N VAL A 168 -0.06 -3.73 7.99
CA VAL A 168 1.19 -4.39 8.39
C VAL A 168 2.33 -3.40 8.24
N THR A 169 3.19 -3.34 9.25
CA THR A 169 4.48 -2.66 9.15
C THR A 169 5.55 -3.68 8.80
N VAL A 170 6.27 -3.46 7.70
CA VAL A 170 7.41 -4.30 7.31
C VAL A 170 8.68 -3.52 7.56
N GLN A 171 9.61 -4.11 8.31
CA GLN A 171 10.90 -3.50 8.63
C GLN A 171 12.03 -4.46 8.27
N SER A 172 12.95 -4.00 7.44
CA SER A 172 14.16 -4.73 7.07
C SER A 172 15.38 -4.00 7.62
N SER A 173 16.21 -4.72 8.36
CA SER A 173 17.45 -4.22 8.95
C SER A 173 18.63 -4.94 8.30
N CYS A 174 19.58 -4.20 7.74
CA CYS A 174 20.70 -4.76 7.01
C CYS A 174 22.05 -4.22 7.45
N ARG A 175 23.07 -5.06 7.29
CA ARG A 175 24.48 -4.72 7.50
C ARG A 175 25.31 -5.19 6.31
N TRP A 176 26.37 -4.43 6.03
CA TRP A 176 27.39 -4.77 5.04
C TRP A 176 28.72 -4.86 5.77
N GLU A 177 29.37 -6.01 5.68
CA GLU A 177 30.71 -6.23 6.27
C GLU A 177 31.80 -5.57 5.41
N ASP A 178 31.57 -5.46 4.10
CA ASP A 178 32.50 -4.88 3.15
C ASP A 178 32.55 -3.36 3.24
N HIS A 179 33.72 -2.83 3.62
CA HIS A 179 34.03 -1.40 3.70
C HIS A 179 33.94 -0.63 2.36
N TRP A 180 33.56 -1.30 1.27
CA TRP A 180 33.50 -0.77 -0.09
C TRP A 180 32.09 -0.35 -0.51
N VAL A 181 31.05 -0.70 0.27
CA VAL A 181 29.68 -0.29 -0.02
C VAL A 181 29.43 1.10 0.55
N SER A 182 29.53 2.11 -0.31
CA SER A 182 29.30 3.51 0.08
C SER A 182 27.84 3.93 -0.04
N ASN A 183 27.08 3.34 -0.96
CA ASN A 183 25.69 3.70 -1.24
C ASN A 183 24.81 2.45 -1.23
N VAL A 184 23.75 2.50 -0.43
CA VAL A 184 22.79 1.42 -0.25
C VAL A 184 21.40 1.92 -0.64
N SER A 185 20.70 1.13 -1.45
CA SER A 185 19.33 1.41 -1.89
C SER A 185 18.35 0.40 -1.31
N CYS A 186 17.27 0.89 -0.70
CA CYS A 186 16.10 0.11 -0.32
C CYS A 186 14.97 0.32 -1.33
N SER A 187 14.55 -0.77 -1.98
CA SER A 187 13.36 -0.80 -2.84
C SER A 187 12.18 -1.42 -2.10
N VAL A 188 11.06 -0.70 -2.07
CA VAL A 188 9.80 -1.10 -1.47
C VAL A 188 8.75 -1.30 -2.57
N TYR A 189 8.18 -2.50 -2.64
CA TYR A 189 7.15 -2.87 -3.62
C TYR A 189 5.81 -2.98 -2.93
N HIS A 190 4.82 -2.29 -3.48
CA HIS A 190 3.46 -2.27 -2.94
C HIS A 190 2.44 -2.03 -4.05
N LEU A 191 1.22 -2.55 -3.88
CA LEU A 191 0.14 -2.45 -4.88
C LEU A 191 -0.26 -0.99 -5.20
N THR A 192 0.05 -0.04 -4.32
CA THR A 192 -0.20 1.39 -4.53
C THR A 192 0.95 2.13 -5.22
N GLY A 193 2.08 1.46 -5.45
CA GLY A 193 3.26 1.98 -6.14
C GLY A 193 4.57 1.55 -5.48
N ASN A 194 5.62 1.48 -6.29
CA ASN A 194 6.97 1.14 -5.84
C ASN A 194 7.71 2.40 -5.38
N ARG A 195 8.59 2.26 -4.39
CA ARG A 195 9.46 3.33 -3.88
C ARG A 195 10.89 2.83 -3.81
N ASN A 196 11.84 3.73 -4.06
CA ASN A 196 13.25 3.46 -3.86
C ASN A 196 13.86 4.62 -3.06
N LEU A 197 14.58 4.31 -2.00
CA LEU A 197 15.31 5.27 -1.17
C LEU A 197 16.77 4.83 -1.11
N SER A 198 17.69 5.78 -1.11
CA SER A 198 19.12 5.51 -1.02
C SER A 198 19.73 6.30 0.14
N ILE A 199 20.73 5.73 0.78
CA ILE A 199 21.49 6.36 1.86
C ILE A 199 22.97 6.06 1.66
N GLU A 200 23.80 7.07 1.88
CA GLU A 200 25.25 6.88 1.94
C GLU A 200 25.62 6.39 3.35
N GLN A 201 26.39 5.31 3.42
CA GLN A 201 26.85 4.79 4.70
C GLN A 201 27.92 5.72 5.25
N ASN A 202 27.67 6.34 6.40
CA ASN A 202 28.70 7.12 7.08
C ASN A 202 29.81 6.15 7.53
N SER A 203 30.95 6.15 6.84
CA SER A 203 32.15 5.47 7.31
C SER A 203 32.60 6.16 8.61
N LEU A 204 32.60 5.46 9.73
CA LEU A 204 33.30 5.94 10.92
C LEU A 204 34.78 6.22 10.54
N PRO A 205 35.35 7.39 10.89
CA PRO A 205 36.76 7.65 10.65
C PRO A 205 37.62 6.65 11.44
N GLY A 206 38.56 6.01 10.76
CA GLY A 206 39.37 4.92 11.31
C GLY A 206 40.17 5.32 12.54
N SER A 207 40.14 4.46 13.56
CA SER A 207 41.14 4.45 14.63
C SER A 207 42.38 3.68 14.15
N GLU A 208 43.34 4.44 13.61
CA GLU A 208 44.78 4.36 13.90
C GLU A 208 45.44 2.97 13.93
N LEU A 209 45.96 2.54 12.77
CA LEU A 209 47.05 1.56 12.72
C LEU A 209 48.37 2.27 13.05
N SER A 210 48.82 2.16 14.30
CA SER A 210 50.24 2.34 14.63
C SER A 210 51.05 1.12 14.18
N PRO A 211 52.26 1.33 13.64
CA PRO A 211 53.35 0.42 13.97
C PRO A 211 54.58 1.13 14.55
N GLN A 212 54.84 0.80 15.82
CA GLN A 212 56.11 0.42 16.44
C GLN A 212 57.44 0.86 15.77
N SER A 213 58.26 1.59 16.53
CA SER A 213 59.71 1.39 16.61
C SER A 213 60.02 1.03 18.08
N PRO A 214 60.98 0.15 18.43
CA PRO A 214 62.33 0.08 17.83
C PRO A 214 62.90 -1.34 17.65
N MET A 215 63.92 -1.51 16.79
CA MET A 215 64.93 -2.56 16.96
C MET A 215 66.32 -2.00 16.73
N ARG A 216 67.11 -2.11 17.79
CA ARG A 216 68.55 -1.87 17.88
C ARG A 216 69.27 -3.07 17.24
N GLY A 217 70.21 -2.83 16.33
CA GLY A 217 71.08 -3.86 15.76
C GLY A 217 72.33 -3.25 15.14
N SER A 218 73.44 -3.37 15.84
CA SER A 218 74.80 -2.98 15.44
C SER A 218 75.32 -3.85 14.28
N ASN A 219 76.02 -3.28 13.29
CA ASN A 219 77.46 -3.49 13.09
C ASN A 219 78.02 -2.94 11.75
N SER A 220 79.16 -2.26 11.91
CA SER A 220 80.40 -2.29 11.13
C SER A 220 80.49 -1.81 9.67
N LEU A 221 81.32 -0.76 9.56
CA LEU A 221 82.48 -0.58 8.67
C LEU A 221 82.26 -0.50 7.15
N THR A 222 82.55 0.69 6.60
CA THR A 222 83.44 0.78 5.44
C THR A 222 84.23 2.10 5.45
N VAL A 223 85.52 1.96 5.15
CA VAL A 223 86.59 2.96 5.14
C VAL A 223 86.66 3.66 3.78
N ARG A 224 87.34 4.82 3.74
CA ARG A 224 88.00 5.55 2.63
C ARG A 224 87.30 6.88 2.33
N SER A 225 87.96 8.03 2.25
CA SER A 225 89.38 8.41 2.21
C SER A 225 89.51 9.86 2.66
#